data_AF-A0A7W2IWD4-F1
#
_entry.id   AF-A0A7W2IWD4-F1
#
_cell.length_a   1.000
_cell.length_b   1.000
_cell.length_c   1.000
_cell.angle_alpha   90.00
_cell.angle_beta   90.00
_cell.angle_gamma   90.00
#
_symmetry.space_group_name_H-M   'P 1'
#
loop_
_entity.id
_entity.type
_entity.pdbx_description
1 polymer ?
#
loop_
_entity_poly.entity_id
_entity_poly.type
_entity_poly.pdbx_seq_one_letter_code
_entity_poly.pdbx_strand_id
1 'polypeptide(L)' 'DLLDRKALRLSETRFLVLDEADQMLDLGFIHALRKIAPLLPAERQTMLFSATMPKQMEELSRAYLTDPVRVEVA' A
#
# COMPACT_ATOMS: atom_id res chain seq x y z
N ASP A 1 12.21 9.11 8.75
CA ASP A 1 12.72 9.10 10.13
C ASP A 1 13.05 7.69 10.64
N LEU A 2 12.07 6.81 10.91
CA LEU A 2 12.35 5.48 11.49
C LEU A 2 13.27 4.59 10.63
N LEU A 3 13.04 4.59 9.32
CA LEU A 3 13.89 3.88 8.36
C LEU A 3 15.30 4.49 8.27
N ASP A 4 15.38 5.83 8.22
CA ASP A 4 16.66 6.56 8.15
C ASP A 4 17.52 6.32 9.40
N ARG A 5 16.87 6.24 10.56
CA ARG A 5 17.49 5.93 11.86
C ARG A 5 17.78 4.44 12.06
N LYS A 6 17.46 3.58 11.08
CA LYS A 6 17.58 2.11 11.16
C LYS A 6 16.87 1.49 12.37
N ALA A 7 15.82 2.15 12.86
CA ALA A 7 15.05 1.72 14.03
C ALA A 7 14.00 0.64 13.67
N LEU A 8 13.76 0.41 12.38
CA LEU A 8 12.79 -0.55 11.87
C LEU A 8 13.39 -1.34 10.69
N ARG A 9 13.15 -2.64 10.65
CA ARG A 9 13.43 -3.50 9.49
C ARG A 9 12.12 -4.05 8.95
N LEU A 10 11.94 -3.95 7.64
CA LEU A 10 10.70 -4.35 6.96
C LEU A 10 10.85 -5.67 6.19
N SER A 11 12.05 -6.25 6.15
CA SER A 11 12.40 -7.45 5.36
C SER A 11 11.69 -8.75 5.79
N GLU A 12 11.01 -8.76 6.92
CA GLU A 12 10.25 -9.91 7.42
C GLU A 12 8.73 -9.65 7.39
N THR A 13 8.30 -8.54 6.79
CA THR A 13 6.89 -8.15 6.73
C THR A 13 6.10 -9.13 5.87
N ARG A 14 5.09 -9.76 6.47
CA ARG A 14 4.18 -10.67 5.76
C ARG A 14 2.90 -9.99 5.27
N PHE A 15 2.53 -8.87 5.87
CA PHE A 15 1.28 -8.17 5.60
C PHE A 15 1.53 -6.69 5.38
N LEU A 16 0.99 -6.15 4.29
CA LEU A 16 0.89 -4.71 4.04
C LEU A 16 -0.58 -4.33 3.99
N VAL A 17 -1.03 -3.45 4.88
CA VAL A 17 -2.40 -2.92 4.88
C VAL A 17 -2.35 -1.45 4.53
N LEU A 18 -3.09 -1.07 3.49
CA LEU A 18 -3.29 0.31 3.08
C LEU A 18 -4.74 0.66 3.41
N ASP A 19 -4.94 1.41 4.48
CA ASP A 19 -6.25 1.87 4.92
C ASP A 19 -6.48 3.32 4.49
N GLU A 20 -7.75 3.71 4.29
CA GLU A 20 -8.14 5.04 3.76
C GLU A 20 -7.29 5.47 2.55
N ALA A 21 -7.08 4.52 1.63
CA ALA A 21 -6.09 4.69 0.57
C ALA A 21 -6.40 5.89 -0.34
N ASP A 22 -7.67 6.24 -0.53
CA ASP A 22 -8.11 7.40 -1.29
C ASP A 22 -7.65 8.71 -0.64
N GLN A 23 -7.80 8.82 0.68
CA GLN A 23 -7.26 9.96 1.42
C GLN A 23 -5.73 9.99 1.37
N MET A 24 -5.06 8.84 1.43
CA MET A 24 -3.61 8.76 1.27
C MET A 24 -3.16 9.31 -0.11
N LEU A 25 -3.90 9.02 -1.18
CA LEU A 25 -3.62 9.56 -2.51
C LEU A 25 -3.74 11.08 -2.54
N ASP A 26 -4.81 11.65 -1.96
CA ASP A 26 -5.05 13.09 -1.90
C ASP A 26 -3.94 13.84 -1.15
N LEU A 27 -3.41 13.23 -0.09
CA LEU A 27 -2.29 13.76 0.69
C LEU A 27 -0.91 13.55 0.02
N GLY A 28 -0.85 12.87 -1.13
CA GLY A 28 0.38 12.63 -1.87
C GLY A 28 1.26 11.52 -1.27
N PHE A 29 0.72 10.65 -0.41
CA PHE A 29 1.45 9.56 0.25
C PHE A 29 2.03 8.51 -0.72
N ILE A 30 1.65 8.55 -1.99
CA ILE A 30 2.23 7.71 -3.04
C ILE A 30 3.76 7.77 -3.07
N HIS A 31 4.36 8.91 -2.75
CA HIS A 31 5.81 9.08 -2.69
C HIS A 31 6.44 8.29 -1.54
N ALA A 32 5.76 8.22 -0.39
CA ALA A 32 6.21 7.41 0.74
C ALA A 32 6.06 5.91 0.42
N LEU A 33 4.95 5.51 -0.20
CA LEU A 33 4.73 4.11 -0.58
C LEU A 33 5.77 3.61 -1.58
N ARG A 34 6.16 4.44 -2.55
CA ARG A 34 7.27 4.14 -3.49
C ARG A 34 8.62 3.96 -2.81
N LYS A 35 8.85 4.61 -1.66
CA LYS A 35 10.06 4.42 -0.85
C LYS A 35 10.00 3.16 0.02
N ILE A 36 8.82 2.83 0.55
CA ILE A 36 8.62 1.72 1.49
C ILE A 36 8.50 0.39 0.75
N ALA A 37 7.79 0.34 -0.38
CA ALA A 37 7.49 -0.92 -1.07
C ALA A 37 8.71 -1.74 -1.50
N PRO A 38 9.82 -1.14 -1.99
CA PRO A 38 11.04 -1.89 -2.30
C PRO A 38 11.73 -2.50 -1.07
N LEU A 39 11.41 -2.02 0.14
CA LEU A 39 11.97 -2.53 1.41
C LEU A 39 11.14 -3.70 1.97
N LEU A 40 9.97 -3.97 1.39
CA LEU A 40 9.11 -5.08 1.76
C LEU A 40 9.44 -6.32 0.92
N PRO A 41 9.23 -7.54 1.47
CA PRO A 41 9.32 -8.76 0.69
C PRO A 41 8.40 -8.75 -0.53
N ALA A 42 8.85 -9.37 -1.62
CA ALA A 42 8.03 -9.59 -2.81
C ALA A 42 6.84 -10.52 -2.49
N GLU A 43 7.10 -11.60 -1.76
CA GLU A 43 6.07 -12.50 -1.24
C GLU A 43 5.51 -11.90 0.06
N ARG A 44 4.34 -11.27 -0.05
CA ARG A 44 3.57 -10.75 1.07
C ARG A 44 2.09 -10.69 0.69
N GLN A 45 1.21 -10.70 1.69
CA GLN A 45 -0.19 -10.38 1.48
C GLN A 45 -0.39 -8.87 1.58
N THR A 46 -0.94 -8.26 0.53
CA THR A 46 -1.32 -6.84 0.56
C THR A 46 -2.85 -6.71 0.57
N MET A 47 -3.37 -5.84 1.43
CA MET A 47 -4.77 -5.46 1.50
C MET A 47 -4.90 -3.94 1.31
N LEU A 48 -5.89 -3.52 0.53
CA LEU A 48 -6.17 -2.11 0.25
C LEU A 48 -7.64 -1.84 0.55
N PHE A 49 -7.89 -0.85 1.40
CA PHE A 49 -9.20 -0.37 1.80
C PHE A 49 -9.35 1.08 1.35
N SER A 50 -10.48 1.38 0.73
CA SER A 50 -10.77 2.70 0.17
C SER A 50 -12.28 2.88 0.11
N ALA A 51 -12.78 4.07 0.45
CA ALA A 51 -14.20 4.38 0.31
C ALA A 51 -14.57 4.68 -1.14
N THR A 52 -13.61 5.19 -1.92
CA THR A 52 -13.78 5.54 -3.32
C THR A 52 -12.78 4.82 -4.21
N MET A 53 -13.13 4.65 -5.50
CA MET A 53 -12.28 3.99 -6.50
C MET A 53 -12.10 4.86 -7.75
N PRO A 54 -11.40 6.01 -7.67
CA PRO A 54 -11.01 6.76 -8.86
C PRO A 54 -9.97 5.99 -9.68
N LYS A 55 -9.78 6.38 -10.95
CA LYS A 55 -8.82 5.72 -11.85
C LYS A 55 -7.40 5.60 -11.27
N GLN A 56 -6.93 6.64 -10.56
CA GLN A 56 -5.62 6.61 -9.90
C GLN A 56 -5.54 5.55 -8.79
N MET A 57 -6.66 5.25 -8.12
CA MET A 57 -6.72 4.18 -7.13
C MET A 57 -6.70 2.80 -7.79
N GLU A 58 -7.34 2.64 -8.95
CA GLU A 58 -7.23 1.39 -9.72
C GLU A 58 -5.78 1.14 -10.16
N GLU A 59 -5.07 2.18 -10.58
CA GLU A 59 -3.65 2.10 -10.92
C GLU A 59 -2.79 1.73 -9.69
N LEU A 60 -3.11 2.31 -8.52
CA LEU A 60 -2.46 1.96 -7.25
C LEU A 60 -2.68 0.48 -6.90
N SER A 61 -3.93 0.03 -6.94
CA SER A 61 -4.31 -1.35 -6.67
C SER A 61 -3.53 -2.33 -7.55
N ARG A 62 -3.45 -2.08 -8.86
CA ARG A 62 -2.68 -2.90 -9.81
C ARG A 62 -1.18 -2.91 -9.53
N ALA A 63 -0.62 -1.83 -8.97
CA ALA A 63 0.80 -1.72 -8.70
C ALA A 63 1.24 -2.45 -7.42
N TYR A 64 0.35 -2.54 -6.41
CA TYR A 64 0.71 -3.03 -5.08
C TYR A 64 0.02 -4.34 -4.66
N LEU A 65 -1.06 -4.71 -5.32
CA LEU A 65 -1.75 -5.98 -5.11
C LEU A 65 -1.30 -7.03 -6.14
N THR A 66 -1.38 -8.31 -5.77
CA THR A 66 -1.12 -9.45 -6.65
C THR A 66 -2.35 -10.33 -6.64
N ASP A 67 -2.97 -10.52 -7.80
CA ASP A 67 -4.24 -11.26 -7.99
C ASP A 67 -5.30 -10.96 -6.91
N PRO A 68 -5.72 -9.68 -6.74
CA PRO A 68 -6.62 -9.31 -5.66
C PRO A 68 -8.05 -9.77 -5.89
N VAL A 69 -8.69 -10.23 -4.81
CA VAL A 69 -10.16 -10.34 -4.76
C VAL A 69 -10.72 -8.96 -4.44
N ARG A 70 -11.56 -8.42 -5.33
CA ARG A 70 -12.29 -7.17 -5.09
C ARG A 70 -13.58 -7.47 -4.33
N VAL A 71 -13.76 -6.79 -3.20
CA VAL A 71 -14.99 -6.82 -2.41
C VAL A 71 -15.54 -5.40 -2.35
N GLU A 72 -16.83 -5.25 -2.62
CA GLU A 72 -17.53 -3.96 -2.59
C GLU A 72 -18.78 -4.13 -1.73
N VAL A 73 -19.00 -3.18 -0.81
CA VAL A 73 -20.14 -3.18 0.11
C VAL A 73 -21.02 -2.01 -0.29
N ALA A 74 -22.29 -2.29 -0.60
CA ALA A 74 -23.30 -1.31 -1.00
C ALA A 74 -24.17 -0.87 0.19
#